data_AF-A0AAU5TKV3-F1
#
_entry.id   AF-A0AAU5TKV3-F1
#
_cell.length_a   1.000
_cell.length_b   1.000
_cell.length_c   1.000
_cell.angle_alpha   90.00
_cell.angle_beta   90.00
_cell.angle_gamma   90.00
#
_symmetry.space_group_name_H-M   'P 1'
#
loop_
_entity.id
_entity.type
_entity.pdbx_description
1 polymer ?
#
loop_
_entity_poly.entity_id
_entity_poly.type
_entity_poly.pdbx_seq_one_letter_code
_entity_poly.pdbx_strand_id
1 'polypeptide(L)'
;MRRTPDRAYRREIADALFPPAARAALLGRIASGEHISDVCADLGISVHRARSYAAYAPAWGRALDLALTAGRDPDLDHGTAMAYRHGRCRCPECRTAKNTTRP
;
A
#
# COMPACT_ATOMS: atom_id res chain seq x y z
N MET A 1 -22.46 18.32 19.76
CA MET A 1 -21.27 17.50 20.08
C MET A 1 -21.03 16.52 18.94
N ARG A 2 -19.94 16.65 18.16
CA ARG A 2 -19.53 15.58 17.24
C ARG A 2 -18.95 14.46 18.10
N ARG A 3 -19.64 13.33 18.25
CA ARG A 3 -19.05 12.12 18.85
C ARG A 3 -17.81 11.79 18.04
N THR A 4 -16.65 11.73 18.69
CA THR A 4 -15.45 11.15 18.06
C THR A 4 -15.84 9.74 17.62
N PRO A 5 -15.79 9.40 16.31
CA PRO A 5 -16.23 8.09 15.89
C PRO A 5 -15.36 7.04 16.57
N ASP A 6 -16.03 6.11 17.27
CA ASP A 6 -15.40 5.03 18.00
C ASP A 6 -14.51 4.19 17.05
N ARG A 7 -13.46 3.57 17.60
CA ARG A 7 -12.50 2.78 16.82
C ARG A 7 -13.17 1.63 16.07
N ALA A 8 -14.23 1.03 16.63
CA ALA A 8 -15.00 -0.03 15.97
C ALA A 8 -15.74 0.50 14.74
N TYR A 9 -16.39 1.65 14.84
CA TYR A 9 -17.08 2.29 13.71
C TYR A 9 -16.11 2.63 12.58
N ARG A 10 -14.93 3.18 12.90
CA ARG A 10 -13.91 3.47 11.88
C ARG A 10 -13.41 2.21 11.16
N ARG A 11 -13.31 1.09 11.88
CA ARG A 11 -12.94 -0.20 11.30
C ARG A 11 -14.03 -0.74 10.38
N GLU A 12 -15.30 -0.67 10.80
CA GLU A 12 -16.44 -1.10 9.97
C GLU A 12 -16.51 -0.33 8.65
N ILE A 13 -16.38 1.01 8.71
CA ILE A 13 -16.30 1.85 7.51
C ILE A 13 -15.09 1.48 6.64
N ALA A 14 -13.93 1.20 7.25
CA ALA A 14 -12.75 0.79 6.51
C ALA A 14 -12.95 -0.57 5.81
N ASP A 15 -13.60 -1.53 6.47
CA ASP A 15 -13.92 -2.85 5.92
C ASP A 15 -14.93 -2.76 4.77
N ALA A 16 -15.97 -1.93 4.91
CA ALA A 16 -16.97 -1.71 3.87
C ALA A 16 -16.37 -1.04 2.62
N LEU A 17 -15.46 -0.08 2.80
CA LEU A 17 -14.79 0.63 1.71
C LEU A 17 -13.59 -0.12 1.13
N PHE A 18 -13.14 -1.22 1.76
CA PHE A 18 -12.05 -2.04 1.26
C PHE A 18 -12.37 -3.55 1.41
N PRO A 19 -13.27 -4.07 0.54
CA PRO A 19 -13.75 -5.45 0.64
C PRO A 19 -12.63 -6.50 0.52
N PRO A 20 -12.81 -7.71 1.09
CA PRO A 20 -11.85 -8.81 0.99
C PRO A 20 -11.43 -9.15 -0.45
N ALA A 21 -12.37 -9.13 -1.41
CA ALA A 21 -12.09 -9.42 -2.81
C ALA A 21 -11.12 -8.39 -3.43
N ALA A 22 -11.36 -7.09 -3.19
CA ALA A 22 -10.48 -6.02 -3.65
C ALA A 22 -9.08 -6.13 -3.00
N ARG A 23 -9.01 -6.51 -1.72
CA ARG A 23 -7.74 -6.78 -1.02
C ARG A 23 -6.94 -7.89 -1.69
N ALA A 24 -7.57 -9.04 -1.94
CA ALA A 24 -6.92 -10.17 -2.58
C ALA A 24 -6.47 -9.85 -4.01
N ALA A 25 -7.33 -9.21 -4.80
CA ALA A 25 -7.01 -8.78 -6.16
C ALA A 25 -5.83 -7.81 -6.19
N LEU A 26 -5.78 -6.83 -5.27
CA LEU A 26 -4.68 -5.89 -5.16
C LEU A 26 -3.35 -6.59 -4.89
N LEU A 27 -3.31 -7.54 -3.95
CA LEU A 27 -2.09 -8.28 -3.63
C LEU A 27 -1.59 -9.10 -4.81
N GLY A 28 -2.46 -9.84 -5.49
CA GLY A 28 -2.09 -10.69 -6.62
C GLY A 28 -1.52 -9.88 -7.80
N ARG A 29 -2.20 -8.79 -8.16
CA ARG A 29 -1.78 -7.92 -9.27
C ARG A 29 -0.45 -7.23 -8.99
N ILE A 30 -0.28 -6.68 -7.79
CA ILE A 30 1.00 -6.07 -7.39
C ILE A 30 2.12 -7.11 -7.37
N ALA A 31 1.89 -8.29 -6.79
CA ALA A 31 2.90 -9.35 -6.74
C ALA A 31 3.32 -9.83 -8.14
N SER A 32 2.47 -9.64 -9.15
CA SER A 32 2.76 -9.98 -10.55
C SER A 32 3.51 -8.88 -11.30
N GLY A 33 3.82 -7.75 -10.65
CA GLY A 33 4.58 -6.64 -11.24
C GLY A 33 3.76 -5.38 -11.53
N GLU A 34 2.44 -5.42 -11.37
CA GLU A 34 1.61 -4.24 -11.63
C GLU A 34 1.81 -3.15 -10.58
N HIS A 35 1.85 -1.90 -11.02
CA HIS A 35 2.11 -0.79 -10.11
C HIS A 35 0.87 -0.47 -9.24
N ILE A 36 1.08 -0.36 -7.92
CA ILE A 36 0.01 -0.17 -6.92
C ILE A 36 -0.97 0.98 -7.21
N SER A 37 -0.51 2.10 -7.77
CA SER A 37 -1.44 3.20 -8.08
C SER A 37 -2.42 2.83 -9.18
N ASP A 38 -1.97 2.06 -10.16
CA ASP A 38 -2.73 1.74 -11.36
C ASP A 38 -3.76 0.65 -10.99
N VAL A 39 -3.31 -0.38 -10.26
CA VAL A 39 -4.20 -1.42 -9.70
C VAL A 39 -5.25 -0.83 -8.75
N CYS A 40 -4.86 0.11 -7.88
CA CYS A 40 -5.81 0.78 -6.99
C CYS A 40 -6.87 1.57 -7.78
N ALA A 41 -6.46 2.31 -8.82
CA ALA A 41 -7.38 3.05 -9.68
C ALA A 41 -8.40 2.12 -10.35
N ASP A 42 -7.94 1.01 -10.91
CA ASP A 42 -8.81 0.00 -11.54
C ASP A 42 -9.79 -0.63 -10.56
N LEU A 43 -9.37 -0.86 -9.31
CA LEU A 43 -10.22 -1.40 -8.25
C LEU A 43 -11.13 -0.35 -7.60
N GLY A 44 -11.08 0.90 -8.05
CA GLY A 44 -11.89 1.99 -7.49
C GLY A 44 -11.52 2.39 -6.05
N ILE A 45 -10.28 2.11 -5.62
CA ILE A 45 -9.78 2.43 -4.28
C ILE A 45 -8.56 3.36 -4.34
N SER A 46 -8.28 4.10 -3.28
CA SER A 46 -7.07 4.93 -3.22
C SER A 46 -5.89 4.16 -2.62
N VAL A 47 -4.67 4.49 -3.07
CA VAL A 47 -3.43 3.96 -2.46
C VAL A 47 -3.35 4.29 -0.97
N HIS A 48 -3.83 5.47 -0.58
CA HIS A 48 -3.92 5.86 0.83
C HIS A 48 -4.81 4.90 1.61
N ARG A 49 -5.98 4.52 1.07
CA ARG A 49 -6.87 3.55 1.71
C ARG A 49 -6.18 2.20 1.88
N ALA A 50 -5.55 1.68 0.84
CA ALA A 50 -4.81 0.42 0.90
C ALA A 50 -3.71 0.44 1.97
N ARG A 51 -2.96 1.53 2.10
CA ARG A 51 -1.89 1.66 3.12
C ARG A 51 -2.43 1.86 4.53
N SER A 52 -3.38 2.78 4.70
CA SER A 52 -3.96 3.11 6.00
C SER A 52 -4.74 1.95 6.61
N TYR A 53 -5.20 0.99 5.80
CA TYR A 53 -5.84 -0.23 6.30
C TYR A 53 -4.93 -1.07 7.23
N ALA A 54 -3.60 -0.96 7.09
CA ALA A 54 -2.64 -1.62 7.99
C ALA A 54 -2.80 -1.20 9.46
N ALA A 55 -3.33 0.00 9.74
CA ALA A 55 -3.59 0.46 11.10
C ALA A 55 -4.70 -0.35 11.81
N TYR A 56 -5.60 -0.96 11.04
CA TYR A 56 -6.70 -1.80 11.54
C TYR A 56 -6.37 -3.30 11.42
N ALA A 57 -5.54 -3.68 10.45
CA ALA A 57 -5.13 -5.06 10.19
C ALA A 57 -3.61 -5.15 9.94
N PRO A 58 -2.78 -5.37 10.98
CA PRO A 58 -1.33 -5.47 10.81
C PRO A 58 -0.88 -6.57 9.85
N ALA A 59 -1.62 -7.68 9.78
CA ALA A 59 -1.36 -8.77 8.84
C ALA A 59 -1.49 -8.31 7.38
N TRP A 60 -2.43 -7.41 7.09
CA TRP A 60 -2.57 -6.81 5.76
C TRP A 60 -1.36 -5.96 5.40
N GLY A 61 -0.84 -5.16 6.34
CA GLY A 61 0.36 -4.34 6.11
C GLY A 61 1.55 -5.20 5.68
N ARG A 62 1.77 -6.33 6.37
CA ARG A 62 2.82 -7.29 6.00
C ARG A 62 2.58 -7.93 4.62
N ALA A 63 1.35 -8.36 4.34
CA ALA A 63 1.02 -8.95 3.05
C ALA A 63 1.24 -7.96 1.89
N LEU A 64 0.87 -6.70 2.08
CA LEU A 64 1.09 -5.64 1.10
C LEU A 64 2.58 -5.38 0.86
N ASP A 65 3.39 -5.31 1.91
CA ASP A 65 4.83 -5.11 1.77
C ASP A 65 5.49 -6.31 1.06
N LEU A 66 5.06 -7.55 1.35
CA LEU A 66 5.52 -8.75 0.63
C LEU A 66 5.16 -8.70 -0.86
N ALA A 67 3.91 -8.35 -1.19
CA ALA A 67 3.48 -8.23 -2.58
C ALA A 67 4.27 -7.15 -3.33
N LEU A 68 4.48 -5.99 -2.71
CA LEU A 68 5.27 -4.88 -3.28
C LEU A 68 6.74 -5.25 -3.49
N THR A 69 7.30 -6.14 -2.65
CA THR A 69 8.65 -6.67 -2.84
C THR A 69 8.69 -7.74 -3.92
N ALA A 70 7.68 -8.61 -3.99
CA ALA A 70 7.61 -9.69 -4.97
C ALA A 70 7.51 -9.18 -6.42
N GLY A 71 6.65 -8.20 -6.66
CA GLY A 71 6.47 -7.61 -7.99
C GLY A 71 7.32 -6.37 -8.26
N ARG A 72 8.41 -6.16 -7.53
CA ARG A 72 9.30 -5.02 -7.80
C ARG A 72 10.13 -5.29 -9.06
N ASP A 73 10.35 -4.25 -9.85
CA ASP A 73 11.22 -4.31 -11.03
C ASP A 73 12.67 -4.68 -10.61
N PRO A 74 13.23 -5.80 -11.07
CA PRO A 74 14.56 -6.25 -10.65
C PRO A 74 15.70 -5.34 -11.14
N ASP A 75 15.47 -4.53 -12.17
CA ASP A 75 16.51 -3.69 -12.78
C ASP A 75 16.65 -2.32 -12.08
N LEU A 76 15.74 -1.99 -11.17
CA LEU A 76 15.82 -0.78 -10.35
C LEU A 76 16.76 -0.98 -9.15
N ASP A 77 17.57 0.04 -8.87
CA ASP A 77 18.39 0.11 -7.65
C ASP A 77 17.54 0.40 -6.41
N HIS A 78 16.94 -0.66 -5.85
CA HIS A 78 16.06 -0.57 -4.68
C HIS A 78 16.78 -0.07 -3.43
N GLY A 79 16.00 0.46 -2.50
CA GLY A 79 16.56 1.04 -1.27
C GLY A 79 17.14 2.44 -1.45
N THR A 80 16.92 3.07 -2.60
CA THR A 80 17.33 4.45 -2.86
C THR A 80 16.14 5.42 -2.95
N ALA A 81 16.37 6.69 -2.62
CA ALA A 81 15.37 7.73 -2.83
C ALA A 81 15.07 7.94 -4.33
N MET A 82 16.02 7.65 -5.22
CA MET A 82 15.86 7.72 -6.67
C MET A 82 14.90 6.65 -7.20
N ALA A 83 15.05 5.39 -6.77
CA ALA A 83 14.10 4.34 -7.13
C ALA A 83 12.67 4.65 -6.64
N TYR A 84 12.53 5.30 -5.49
CA TYR A 84 11.21 5.76 -5.02
C TYR A 84 10.64 6.93 -5.84
N ARG A 85 11.44 7.96 -6.12
CA ARG A 85 10.96 9.21 -6.75
C ARG A 85 10.81 9.08 -8.26
N HIS A 86 11.81 8.50 -8.91
CA HIS A 86 11.90 8.39 -10.38
C HIS A 86 11.53 6.98 -10.87
N GLY A 87 11.99 5.93 -10.18
CA GLY A 87 11.66 4.54 -10.52
C GLY A 87 10.25 4.10 -10.11
N ARG A 88 9.44 4.99 -9.51
CA ARG A 88 8.08 4.73 -9.01
C ARG A 88 7.95 3.56 -8.03
N CYS A 89 9.05 2.98 -7.54
CA CYS A 89 9.01 1.84 -6.65
C CYS A 89 8.37 2.20 -5.29
N ARG A 90 7.55 1.28 -4.76
CA ARG A 90 6.78 1.46 -3.52
C ARG A 90 7.07 0.41 -2.45
N CYS A 91 8.05 -0.47 -2.71
CA CYS A 91 8.55 -1.48 -1.78
C CYS A 91 9.00 -0.83 -0.44
N PRO A 92 9.06 -1.60 0.67
CA PRO A 92 9.40 -1.07 1.98
C PRO A 92 10.78 -0.39 2.00
N GLU A 93 11.78 -0.94 1.31
CA GLU A 93 13.14 -0.39 1.26
C GLU A 93 13.18 1.01 0.63
N CYS A 94 12.67 1.16 -0.60
CA CYS A 94 12.59 2.46 -1.29
C CYS A 94 11.76 3.48 -0.51
N ARG A 95 10.70 3.03 0.17
CA ARG A 95 9.85 3.89 1.00
C ARG A 95 10.56 4.37 2.25
N THR A 96 11.43 3.58 2.85
CA THR A 96 12.27 4.00 3.98
C THR A 96 13.34 4.98 3.50
N ALA A 97 14.00 4.68 2.39
CA ALA A 97 15.05 5.52 1.81
C ALA A 97 14.58 6.95 1.48
N LYS A 98 13.33 7.11 1.00
CA LYS A 98 12.78 8.45 0.74
C LYS A 98 12.74 9.35 2.00
N ASN A 99 12.59 8.74 3.18
CA ASN A 99 12.40 9.46 4.44
C ASN A 99 13.74 9.81 5.08
N THR A 100 14.79 9.03 4.78
CA THR A 100 16.16 9.28 5.26
C THR A 100 16.86 10.36 4.43
N THR A 101 16.52 10.50 3.14
CA THR A 101 17.02 11.56 2.27
C THR A 101 16.19 12.86 2.38
N ARG A 102 16.02 13.37 3.60
CA ARG A 102 15.48 14.71 3.85
C ARG A 102 16.62 15.58 4.41
N PRO A 103 17.06 16.65 3.72
CA PRO A 103 18.00 17.60 4.31
C PRO A 103 17.36 18.33 5.50
#